data_AF-A0A8J8E497-F1
#
_entry.id   AF-A0A8J8E497-F1
#
_cell.length_a   1.000
_cell.length_b   1.000
_cell.length_c   1.000
_cell.angle_alpha   90.00
_cell.angle_beta   90.00
_cell.angle_gamma   90.00
#
_symmetry.space_group_name_H-M   'P 1'
#
loop_
_entity.id
_entity.type
_entity.pdbx_description
1 polymer ?
#
loop_
_entity_poly.entity_id
_entity_poly.type
_entity_poly.pdbx_seq_one_letter_code
_entity_poly.pdbx_strand_id
1 'polypeptide(L)'
;MSQAEAEFWSWVAQEKAKLDEYLQDRDEPPTILEWLEREIQEARETAFSLTLRQENGAEYWTGWADSLETLLRKIQRREVRV
;
A
#
# COMPACT_ATOMS: atom_id res chain seq x y z
N MET A 1 38.61 -4.07 -25.45
CA MET A 1 37.32 -4.75 -25.26
C MET A 1 37.06 -5.61 -26.47
N SER A 2 36.69 -6.87 -26.25
CA SER A 2 36.33 -7.78 -27.33
C SER A 2 34.94 -7.43 -27.87
N GLN A 3 34.66 -7.82 -29.12
CA GLN A 3 33.35 -7.62 -29.73
C GLN A 3 32.23 -8.32 -28.92
N ALA A 4 32.52 -9.48 -28.35
CA ALA A 4 31.60 -10.22 -27.49
C ALA A 4 31.28 -9.47 -26.17
N GLU A 5 32.25 -8.76 -25.59
CA GLU A 5 31.99 -7.93 -24.40
C GLU A 5 31.05 -6.76 -24.72
N ALA A 6 31.24 -6.12 -25.88
CA ALA A 6 30.38 -5.01 -26.31
C ALA A 6 28.94 -5.47 -26.58
N GLU A 7 28.77 -6.62 -27.22
CA GLU A 7 27.46 -7.24 -27.46
C GLU A 7 26.76 -7.63 -26.14
N PHE A 8 27.52 -8.19 -25.19
CA PHE A 8 27.00 -8.51 -23.86
C PHE A 8 26.49 -7.27 -23.12
N TRP A 9 27.29 -6.19 -23.06
CA TRP A 9 26.87 -4.96 -22.37
C TRP A 9 25.71 -4.25 -23.06
N SER A 10 25.62 -4.32 -24.39
CA SER A 10 24.48 -3.81 -25.15
C SER A 10 23.18 -4.57 -24.80
N TRP A 11 23.26 -5.90 -24.71
CA TRP A 11 22.13 -6.72 -24.26
C TRP A 11 21.73 -6.41 -22.82
N VAL A 12 22.68 -6.30 -21.89
CA VAL A 12 22.40 -5.93 -20.49
C VAL A 12 21.69 -4.57 -20.41
N ALA A 13 22.11 -3.58 -21.20
CA ALA A 13 21.47 -2.28 -21.24
C ALA A 13 20.02 -2.35 -21.75
N GLN A 14 19.76 -3.17 -22.78
CA GLN A 14 18.40 -3.40 -23.28
C GLN A 14 17.50 -4.09 -22.26
N GLU A 15 18.00 -5.13 -21.57
CA GLU A 15 17.22 -5.82 -20.54
C GLU A 15 16.96 -4.94 -19.33
N LYS A 16 17.93 -4.12 -18.92
CA LYS A 16 17.71 -3.12 -17.87
C LYS A 16 16.63 -2.12 -18.28
N ALA A 17 16.66 -1.61 -19.50
CA ALA A 17 15.65 -0.66 -19.98
C ALA A 17 14.23 -1.25 -19.95
N LYS A 18 14.07 -2.51 -20.37
CA LYS A 18 12.78 -3.24 -20.28
C LYS A 18 12.33 -3.42 -18.83
N LEU A 19 13.27 -3.73 -17.92
CA LEU A 19 12.96 -3.89 -16.51
C LEU A 19 12.55 -2.56 -15.86
N ASP A 20 13.27 -1.48 -16.16
CA ASP A 20 12.96 -0.14 -15.67
C ASP A 20 11.56 0.29 -16.15
N GLU A 21 11.23 0.08 -17.44
CA GLU A 21 9.90 0.36 -18.02
C GLU A 21 8.80 -0.47 -17.35
N TYR A 22 9.05 -1.76 -17.11
CA TYR A 22 8.11 -2.65 -16.41
C TYR A 22 7.85 -2.25 -14.96
N LEU A 23 8.86 -1.70 -14.29
CA LEU A 23 8.76 -1.25 -12.90
C LEU A 23 8.22 0.18 -12.77
N GLN A 24 8.31 1.00 -13.83
CA GLN A 24 7.87 2.38 -13.84
C GLN A 24 6.37 2.55 -13.55
N ASP A 25 5.54 1.61 -14.01
CA ASP A 25 4.08 1.63 -13.85
C ASP A 25 3.59 0.77 -12.67
N ARG A 26 4.50 0.21 -11.87
CA ARG A 26 4.13 -0.45 -10.63
C ARG A 26 4.17 0.57 -9.53
N ASP A 27 2.99 1.12 -9.20
CA ASP A 27 2.77 1.83 -7.95
C ASP A 27 3.44 1.01 -6.84
N GLU A 28 4.38 1.64 -6.15
CA GLU A 28 5.00 1.03 -4.98
C GLU A 28 3.86 0.62 -4.05
N PRO A 29 3.80 -0.65 -3.61
CA PRO A 29 2.70 -1.09 -2.76
C PRO A 29 2.62 -0.14 -1.57
N PRO A 30 1.41 0.32 -1.19
CA PRO A 30 1.27 1.29 -0.13
C PRO A 30 1.96 0.74 1.12
N THR A 31 2.65 1.64 1.83
CA THR A 31 3.20 1.27 3.13
C THR A 31 2.09 0.77 4.04
N ILE A 32 2.43 -0.02 5.04
CA ILE A 32 1.44 -0.53 5.99
C ILE A 32 0.66 0.61 6.67
N LEU A 33 1.29 1.78 6.85
CA LEU A 33 0.66 2.97 7.44
C LEU A 33 -0.35 3.59 6.48
N GLU A 34 0.04 3.83 5.22
CA GLU A 34 -0.87 4.37 4.19
C GLU A 34 -2.05 3.44 3.94
N TRP A 35 -1.81 2.13 3.93
CA TRP A 35 -2.87 1.14 3.84
C TRP A 35 -3.81 1.23 5.04
N LEU A 36 -3.30 1.26 6.27
CA LEU A 36 -4.13 1.38 7.48
C LEU A 36 -4.97 2.65 7.49
N GLU A 37 -4.39 3.79 7.12
CA GLU A 37 -5.09 5.08 7.08
C GLU A 37 -6.24 5.06 6.07
N ARG A 38 -6.01 4.51 4.87
CA ARG A 38 -7.04 4.35 3.85
C ARG A 38 -8.16 3.43 4.32
N GLU A 39 -7.85 2.26 4.86
CA GLU A 39 -8.85 1.30 5.31
C GLU A 39 -9.69 1.83 6.49
N ILE A 40 -9.09 2.60 7.41
CA ILE A 40 -9.83 3.27 8.49
C ILE A 40 -10.84 4.26 7.90
N GLN A 41 -10.43 5.03 6.89
CA GLN A 41 -11.30 6.01 6.24
C GLN A 41 -12.47 5.32 5.52
N GLU A 42 -12.19 4.30 4.72
CA GLU A 42 -13.21 3.53 3.99
C GLU A 42 -14.20 2.85 4.95
N ALA A 43 -13.72 2.29 6.06
CA ALA A 43 -14.56 1.69 7.07
C ALA A 43 -15.49 2.71 7.75
N ARG A 44 -14.98 3.91 8.06
CA ARG A 44 -15.78 5.00 8.63
C ARG A 44 -16.85 5.50 7.65
N GLU A 45 -16.48 5.68 6.38
CA GLU A 45 -17.41 6.10 5.34
C GLU A 45 -18.50 5.05 5.11
N THR A 46 -18.14 3.77 5.13
CA THR A 46 -19.08 2.66 4.99
C THR A 46 -20.04 2.60 6.18
N ALA A 47 -19.52 2.69 7.42
CA ALA A 47 -20.35 2.73 8.62
C ALA A 47 -21.33 3.91 8.59
N PHE A 48 -20.86 5.09 8.18
CA PHE A 48 -21.68 6.29 8.04
C PHE A 48 -22.78 6.11 6.99
N SER A 49 -22.43 5.58 5.81
CA SER A 49 -23.37 5.33 4.71
C SER A 49 -24.47 4.34 5.12
N LEU A 50 -24.10 3.24 5.79
CA LEU A 50 -25.05 2.25 6.32
C LEU A 50 -25.96 2.84 7.39
N THR A 51 -25.40 3.66 8.29
CA THR A 51 -26.17 4.35 9.33
C THR A 51 -27.21 5.30 8.72
N LEU A 52 -26.82 6.08 7.71
CA LEU A 52 -27.74 6.98 7.00
C LEU A 52 -28.88 6.22 6.30
N ARG A 53 -28.57 5.05 5.75
CA ARG A 53 -29.56 4.17 5.08
C ARG A 53 -30.37 3.32 6.06
N GLN A 54 -30.06 3.37 7.35
CA GLN A 54 -30.62 2.49 8.39
C GLN A 54 -30.46 1.00 8.07
N GLU A 55 -29.34 0.66 7.43
CA GLU A 55 -28.98 -0.71 7.06
C GLU A 55 -28.12 -1.36 8.15
N ASN A 56 -28.24 -2.69 8.28
CA ASN A 56 -27.43 -3.46 9.22
C ASN A 56 -25.94 -3.44 8.81
N GLY A 57 -25.06 -3.61 9.79
CA GLY A 57 -23.61 -3.74 9.56
C GLY A 57 -22.79 -2.49 9.86
N ALA A 58 -23.42 -1.34 10.16
CA ALA A 58 -22.70 -0.14 10.59
C ALA A 58 -21.80 -0.40 11.80
N GLU A 59 -22.30 -1.14 12.81
CA GLU A 59 -21.54 -1.49 14.03
C GLU A 59 -20.27 -2.30 13.74
N TYR A 60 -20.34 -3.22 12.76
CA TYR A 60 -19.18 -3.99 12.33
C TYR A 60 -18.10 -3.08 11.75
N TRP A 61 -18.47 -2.19 10.83
CA TRP A 61 -17.53 -1.27 10.19
C TRP A 61 -16.94 -0.26 11.16
N THR A 62 -17.72 0.19 12.15
CA THR A 62 -17.20 0.99 13.26
C THR A 62 -16.16 0.22 14.08
N GLY A 63 -16.47 -1.01 14.50
CA GLY A 63 -15.53 -1.83 15.27
C GLY A 63 -14.27 -2.21 14.49
N TRP A 64 -14.39 -2.39 13.18
CA TRP A 64 -13.26 -2.59 12.27
C TRP A 64 -12.34 -1.37 12.23
N ALA A 65 -12.91 -0.17 12.02
CA ALA A 65 -12.15 1.08 12.03
C ALA A 65 -11.40 1.30 13.36
N ASP A 66 -12.07 1.06 14.50
CA ASP A 66 -11.47 1.20 15.84
C ASP A 66 -10.31 0.23 16.07
N SER A 67 -10.45 -1.00 15.56
CA SER A 67 -9.41 -2.03 15.64
C SER A 67 -8.18 -1.65 14.82
N LEU A 68 -8.40 -1.14 13.59
CA LEU A 68 -7.33 -0.65 12.73
C LEU A 68 -6.63 0.59 13.33
N GLU A 69 -7.39 1.53 13.91
CA GLU A 69 -6.81 2.70 14.57
C GLU A 69 -5.97 2.29 15.80
N THR A 70 -6.42 1.28 16.55
CA THR A 70 -5.64 0.70 17.65
C THR A 70 -4.32 0.09 17.15
N LEU A 71 -4.35 -0.61 16.02
CA LEU A 71 -3.16 -1.18 15.40
C LEU A 71 -2.20 -0.08 14.93
N LEU A 72 -2.70 0.94 14.23
CA LEU A 72 -1.91 2.09 13.77
C LEU A 72 -1.18 2.76 14.92
N ARG A 73 -1.89 3.06 16.02
CA ARG A 73 -1.29 3.66 17.22
C ARG A 73 -0.23 2.77 17.86
N LYS A 74 -0.37 1.44 17.83
CA LYS A 74 0.63 0.49 18.36
C LYS A 74 1.90 0.50 17.51
N ILE A 75 1.76 0.54 16.19
CA ILE A 75 2.90 0.61 15.26
C ILE A 75 3.67 1.91 15.47
N GLN A 76 2.98 3.06 15.40
CA GLN A 76 3.61 4.37 15.58
C GLN A 76 4.30 4.52 16.95
N ARG A 77 3.68 4.02 18.03
CA ARG A 77 4.31 4.04 19.37
C ARG A 77 5.56 3.18 19.48
N ARG A 78 5.64 2.09 18.69
CA ARG A 78 6.81 1.22 18.68
C ARG A 78 7.96 1.87 17.93
N GLU A 79 7.68 2.55 16.82
CA GLU A 79 8.67 3.30 16.04
C GLU A 79 9.29 4.46 16.85
N VAL A 80 8.53 5.11 17.73
CA VAL A 80 9.06 6.19 18.61
C VAL A 80 10.01 5.68 19.72
N ARG A 81 10.01 4.37 20.03
CA ARG A 81 10.81 3.79 21.11
C ARG A 81 12.11 3.14 20.65
N VAL A 82 12.35 3.03 19.35
CA VAL A 82 13.56 2.45 18.75
C VAL A 82 14.50 3.59 18.37
#